data_AF-A0A0G0JW86-F1
#
_entry.id   AF-A0A0G0JW86-F1
#
_cell.length_a   1.000
_cell.length_b   1.000
_cell.length_c   1.000
_cell.angle_alpha   90.00
_cell.angle_beta   90.00
_cell.angle_gamma   90.00
#
_symmetry.space_group_name_H-M   'P 1'
#
loop_
_entity.id
_entity.type
_entity.pdbx_description
1 polymer ?
#
loop_
_entity_poly.entity_id
_entity_poly.type
_entity_poly.pdbx_seq_one_letter_code
_entity_poly.pdbx_strand_id
1 'polypeptide(L)'
;MEKNDLIVENDTQKDLVESEKLAEASGCGCSDENCGHDAPQKSLEDRIDTKSQKIIYITEVSTELKNDLKESIYSLLILKEEVDFKKKFILEKVQGIKDKALQLSETYKFKLDEKEHANAEKSVNQYASLLEGISKEVERELVHSYMLLNEGENKIEKLIAPINGPDSFAEYVVTRTRWTKKFIKDLSKNLSVSYSRYLFGFEDQERRLTVLESNLKHYASNK
;
A
#
# COMPACT_ATOMS: atom_id res chain seq x y z
N MET A 1 19.09 -27.38 -26.03
CA MET A 1 19.01 -26.00 -25.51
C MET A 1 17.68 -25.45 -25.95
N GLU A 2 16.64 -25.68 -25.16
CA GLU A 2 15.29 -25.18 -25.40
C GLU A 2 15.18 -23.76 -24.84
N LYS A 3 14.62 -22.84 -25.63
CA LYS A 3 14.23 -21.50 -25.22
C LYS A 3 12.79 -21.57 -24.72
N ASN A 4 12.56 -21.22 -23.46
CA ASN A 4 11.24 -20.96 -22.92
C ASN A 4 10.92 -19.49 -23.12
N ASP A 5 10.04 -19.19 -24.08
CA ASP A 5 9.36 -17.90 -24.16
C ASP A 5 8.14 -17.95 -23.23
N LEU A 6 8.21 -17.20 -22.13
CA LEU A 6 7.10 -16.98 -21.21
C LEU A 6 6.19 -15.90 -21.81
N ILE A 7 5.08 -16.34 -22.40
CA ILE A 7 3.92 -15.52 -22.69
C ILE A 7 3.20 -15.28 -21.35
N VAL A 8 3.21 -14.03 -20.87
CA VAL A 8 2.37 -13.61 -19.74
C VAL A 8 1.14 -12.95 -20.34
N GLU A 9 0.01 -13.67 -20.31
CA GLU A 9 -1.29 -13.18 -20.74
C GLU A 9 -1.81 -12.07 -19.80
N ASN A 10 -2.57 -11.19 -20.42
CA ASN A 10 -2.78 -9.78 -20.10
C ASN A 10 -4.07 -9.59 -19.27
N ASP A 11 -4.11 -10.10 -18.03
CA ASP A 11 -5.29 -9.99 -17.16
C ASP A 11 -5.36 -8.66 -16.37
N THR A 12 -4.27 -7.88 -16.34
CA THR A 12 -4.18 -6.62 -15.58
C THR A 12 -4.98 -5.46 -16.22
N GLN A 13 -5.44 -5.59 -17.46
CA GLN A 13 -6.18 -4.52 -18.17
C GLN A 13 -7.67 -4.46 -17.82
N LYS A 14 -8.25 -5.50 -17.21
CA LYS A 14 -9.69 -5.51 -16.85
C LYS A 14 -9.99 -4.73 -15.57
N ASP A 15 -9.07 -4.70 -14.62
CA ASP A 15 -9.26 -4.04 -13.31
C ASP A 15 -9.07 -2.50 -13.37
N LEU A 16 -8.47 -1.98 -14.45
CA LEU A 16 -8.27 -0.54 -14.66
C LEU A 16 -9.57 0.21 -15.02
N VAL A 17 -10.60 -0.49 -15.51
CA VAL A 17 -11.88 0.14 -15.89
C VAL A 17 -12.85 0.25 -14.70
N GLU A 18 -12.70 -0.59 -13.66
CA GLU A 18 -13.58 -0.53 -12.48
C GLU A 18 -13.10 0.45 -11.39
N SER A 19 -11.81 0.79 -11.37
CA SER A 19 -11.26 1.75 -10.40
C SER A 19 -11.64 3.20 -10.69
N GLU A 20 -11.99 3.56 -11.93
CA GLU A 20 -12.56 4.87 -12.28
C GLU A 20 -14.03 5.02 -11.85
N LYS A 21 -14.79 3.92 -11.67
CA LYS A 21 -16.17 3.98 -11.17
C LYS A 21 -16.28 4.16 -9.66
N LEU A 22 -15.24 3.80 -8.90
CA LEU A 22 -15.25 3.87 -7.44
C LEU A 22 -14.88 5.26 -6.88
N ALA A 23 -14.33 6.15 -7.70
CA ALA A 23 -14.03 7.53 -7.30
C ALA A 23 -15.28 8.44 -7.27
N GLU A 24 -16.43 8.01 -7.80
CA GLU A 24 -17.68 8.79 -7.85
C GLU A 24 -18.68 8.47 -6.72
N ALA A 25 -18.39 7.55 -5.79
CA ALA A 25 -19.33 7.14 -4.74
C ALA A 25 -18.99 7.65 -3.33
N SER A 26 -18.29 8.79 -3.21
CA SER A 26 -18.13 9.51 -1.93
C SER A 26 -18.88 10.84 -1.96
N GLY A 27 -20.21 10.76 -1.86
CA GLY A 27 -21.03 11.93 -1.55
C GLY A 27 -22.52 11.71 -1.75
N CYS A 28 -23.30 11.88 -0.67
CA CYS A 28 -24.76 11.95 -0.60
C CYS A 28 -25.54 10.63 -0.73
N GLY A 29 -26.16 10.23 0.38
CA GLY A 29 -27.29 9.33 0.36
C GLY A 29 -28.52 10.02 -0.23
N CYS A 30 -29.14 9.37 -1.20
CA CYS A 30 -30.53 9.53 -1.59
C CYS A 30 -31.00 8.19 -2.17
N SER A 31 -32.26 7.90 -1.88
CA SER A 31 -32.99 6.65 -2.05
C SER A 31 -33.05 6.12 -3.48
N ASP A 32 -33.33 4.81 -3.59
CA ASP A 32 -33.73 4.10 -4.80
C ASP A 32 -34.80 4.84 -5.62
N GLU A 33 -34.57 4.97 -6.93
CA GLU A 33 -35.46 4.48 -8.01
C GLU A 33 -34.98 4.98 -9.39
N ASN A 34 -34.66 4.03 -10.26
CA ASN A 34 -34.95 4.03 -11.70
C ASN A 34 -34.68 5.31 -12.53
N CYS A 35 -33.52 5.41 -13.20
CA CYS A 35 -33.34 6.24 -14.41
C CYS A 35 -32.21 5.67 -15.29
N GLY A 36 -32.56 4.91 -16.32
CA GLY A 36 -31.69 4.73 -17.47
C GLY A 36 -31.59 6.05 -18.24
N HIS A 37 -30.42 6.68 -18.21
CA HIS A 37 -30.01 7.68 -19.18
C HIS A 37 -28.49 7.62 -19.30
N ASP A 38 -28.02 7.28 -20.51
CA ASP A 38 -26.65 7.54 -20.94
C ASP A 38 -26.38 9.03 -20.77
N ALA A 39 -25.76 9.41 -19.66
CA ALA A 39 -25.25 10.75 -19.48
C ALA A 39 -24.13 10.93 -20.52
N PRO A 40 -24.16 12.01 -21.32
CA PRO A 40 -23.08 12.28 -22.25
C PRO A 40 -21.78 12.39 -21.45
N GLN A 41 -20.79 11.54 -21.75
CA GLN A 41 -19.42 11.69 -21.25
C GLN A 41 -18.96 13.10 -21.62
N LYS A 42 -19.04 14.02 -20.65
CA LYS A 42 -18.48 15.36 -20.77
C LYS A 42 -17.00 15.21 -21.10
N SER A 43 -16.54 15.92 -22.13
CA SER A 43 -15.13 15.91 -22.50
C SER A 43 -14.30 16.39 -21.31
N LEU A 44 -13.03 15.99 -21.23
CA LEU A 44 -12.16 16.38 -20.11
C LEU A 44 -12.08 17.91 -20.01
N GLU A 45 -12.15 18.58 -21.16
CA GLU A 45 -12.20 20.02 -21.36
C GLU A 45 -13.45 20.67 -20.75
N ASP A 46 -14.60 19.99 -20.75
CA ASP A 46 -15.86 20.47 -20.15
C ASP A 46 -15.87 20.38 -18.61
N ARG A 47 -14.87 19.72 -18.02
CA ARG A 47 -14.75 19.49 -16.56
C ARG A 47 -13.73 20.42 -15.89
N ILE A 48 -13.02 21.23 -16.67
CA ILE A 48 -11.95 22.08 -16.16
C ILE A 48 -12.52 23.38 -15.59
N ASP A 49 -12.24 23.65 -14.32
CA ASP A 49 -12.40 24.98 -13.76
C ASP A 49 -11.21 25.84 -14.22
N THR A 50 -11.40 26.59 -15.30
CA THR A 50 -10.36 27.43 -15.92
C THR A 50 -9.81 28.52 -14.98
N LYS A 51 -10.46 28.78 -13.83
CA LYS A 51 -9.94 29.70 -12.81
C LYS A 51 -8.91 29.05 -11.88
N SER A 52 -8.91 27.73 -11.75
CA SER A 52 -8.08 27.00 -10.79
C SER A 52 -7.20 25.92 -11.42
N GLN A 53 -7.46 25.55 -12.67
CA GLN A 53 -6.83 24.42 -13.36
C GLN A 53 -6.39 24.80 -14.78
N LYS A 54 -5.37 24.09 -15.27
CA LYS A 54 -4.84 24.18 -16.64
C LYS A 54 -4.54 22.79 -17.21
N ILE A 55 -4.58 22.69 -18.54
CA ILE A 55 -4.20 21.48 -19.27
C ILE A 55 -2.69 21.52 -19.53
N ILE A 56 -2.02 20.43 -19.20
CA ILE A 56 -0.66 20.15 -19.64
C ILE A 56 -0.73 19.03 -20.68
N TYR A 57 -0.19 19.27 -21.86
CA TYR A 57 -0.07 18.24 -22.89
C TYR A 57 1.10 17.34 -22.58
N ILE A 58 0.88 16.03 -22.66
CA ILE A 58 1.94 15.04 -22.50
C ILE A 58 2.82 15.10 -23.74
N THR A 59 4.11 15.32 -23.51
CA THR A 59 5.14 15.40 -24.54
C THR A 59 6.28 14.46 -24.19
N GLU A 60 7.14 14.13 -25.14
CA GLU A 60 8.34 13.35 -24.84
C GLU A 60 9.21 14.08 -23.80
N VAL A 61 9.68 13.35 -22.78
CA VAL A 61 10.64 13.88 -21.79
C VAL A 61 12.05 13.40 -22.08
N SER A 62 13.04 14.16 -21.61
CA SER A 62 14.44 13.85 -21.81
C SER A 62 14.83 12.49 -21.20
N THR A 63 15.84 11.84 -21.80
CA THR A 63 16.39 10.58 -21.29
C THR A 63 16.85 10.69 -19.82
N GLU A 64 17.37 11.85 -19.42
CA GLU A 64 17.76 12.12 -18.04
C GLU A 64 16.56 12.03 -17.08
N LEU A 65 15.45 12.67 -17.42
CA LEU A 65 14.21 12.62 -16.62
C LEU A 65 13.62 11.21 -16.58
N LYS A 66 13.68 10.46 -17.69
CA LYS A 66 13.28 9.04 -17.73
C LYS A 66 14.12 8.20 -16.77
N ASN A 67 15.43 8.42 -16.72
CA ASN A 67 16.31 7.70 -15.80
C ASN A 67 16.00 8.04 -14.34
N ASP A 68 15.83 9.33 -14.02
CA ASP A 68 15.42 9.80 -12.69
C ASP A 68 14.10 9.17 -12.21
N LEU A 69 13.14 9.05 -13.12
CA LEU A 69 11.85 8.41 -12.85
C LEU A 69 12.01 6.90 -12.64
N LYS A 70 12.82 6.22 -13.46
CA LYS A 70 13.14 4.79 -13.28
C LYS A 70 13.79 4.50 -11.94
N GLU A 71 14.74 5.33 -11.50
CA GLU A 71 15.35 5.20 -10.18
C GLU A 71 14.32 5.35 -9.04
N SER A 72 13.39 6.29 -9.21
CA SER A 72 12.31 6.52 -8.24
C SER A 72 11.32 5.34 -8.21
N ILE A 73 10.97 4.78 -9.36
CA ILE A 73 10.16 3.56 -9.49
C ILE A 73 10.85 2.37 -8.81
N TYR A 74 12.15 2.17 -9.09
CA TYR A 74 12.92 1.10 -8.45
C TYR A 74 12.93 1.24 -6.92
N SER A 75 13.07 2.47 -6.43
CA SER A 75 13.01 2.76 -4.99
C SER A 75 11.62 2.51 -4.39
N LEU A 76 10.54 2.79 -5.13
CA LEU A 76 9.17 2.43 -4.73
C LEU A 76 8.96 0.92 -4.67
N LEU A 77 9.52 0.16 -5.63
CA LEU A 77 9.45 -1.31 -5.64
C LEU A 77 10.15 -1.91 -4.39
N ILE A 78 11.35 -1.42 -4.07
CA ILE A 78 12.06 -1.83 -2.84
C ILE A 78 11.20 -1.53 -1.60
N LEU A 79 10.60 -0.33 -1.53
CA LEU A 79 9.74 0.04 -0.40
C LEU A 79 8.50 -0.85 -0.31
N LYS A 80 7.90 -1.21 -1.45
CA LYS A 80 6.77 -2.14 -1.49
C LYS A 80 7.16 -3.51 -0.94
N GLU A 81 8.28 -4.06 -1.39
CA GLU A 81 8.82 -5.32 -0.87
C GLU A 81 9.07 -5.26 0.63
N GLU A 82 9.62 -4.14 1.14
CA GLU A 82 9.85 -3.94 2.57
C GLU A 82 8.53 -3.93 3.38
N VAL A 83 7.51 -3.23 2.88
CA VAL A 83 6.19 -3.15 3.52
C VAL A 83 5.52 -4.52 3.54
N ASP A 84 5.52 -5.22 2.41
CA ASP A 84 4.89 -6.53 2.25
C ASP A 84 5.61 -7.58 3.12
N PHE A 85 6.94 -7.53 3.19
CA PHE A 85 7.73 -8.36 4.10
C PHE A 85 7.37 -8.11 5.57
N LYS A 86 7.36 -6.85 6.02
CA LYS A 86 7.04 -6.50 7.41
C LYS A 86 5.61 -6.92 7.77
N LYS A 87 4.65 -6.75 6.85
CA LYS A 87 3.27 -7.19 7.03
C LYS A 87 3.18 -8.69 7.23
N LYS A 88 3.79 -9.47 6.33
CA LYS A 88 3.83 -10.92 6.43
C LYS A 88 4.47 -11.38 7.75
N PHE A 89 5.62 -10.83 8.09
CA PHE A 89 6.36 -11.17 9.31
C PHE A 89 5.53 -10.95 10.59
N ILE A 90 4.79 -9.84 10.66
CA ILE A 90 3.97 -9.54 11.84
C ILE A 90 2.76 -10.45 11.96
N LEU A 91 2.11 -10.76 10.84
CA LEU A 91 1.01 -11.72 10.82
C LEU A 91 1.49 -13.11 11.27
N GLU A 92 2.65 -13.55 10.79
CA GLU A 92 3.26 -14.82 11.21
C GLU A 92 3.61 -14.83 12.71
N LYS A 93 4.25 -13.76 13.21
CA LYS A 93 4.59 -13.63 14.64
C LYS A 93 3.36 -13.70 15.54
N VAL A 94 2.27 -13.09 15.11
CA VAL A 94 1.02 -13.07 15.88
C VAL A 94 0.35 -14.42 15.88
N GLN A 95 0.34 -15.11 14.74
CA GLN A 95 -0.15 -16.48 14.70
C GLN A 95 0.66 -17.37 15.64
N GLY A 96 1.99 -17.26 15.66
CA GLY A 96 2.84 -18.00 16.59
C GLY A 96 2.55 -17.72 18.07
N ILE A 97 2.28 -16.46 18.43
CA ILE A 97 1.88 -16.09 19.80
C ILE A 97 0.53 -16.72 20.16
N LYS A 98 -0.46 -16.69 19.26
CA LYS A 98 -1.78 -17.31 19.46
C LYS A 98 -1.67 -18.82 19.65
N ASP A 99 -0.95 -19.49 18.76
CA ASP A 99 -0.78 -20.94 18.80
C ASP A 99 -0.12 -21.38 20.11
N LYS A 100 0.92 -20.64 20.54
CA LYS A 100 1.62 -20.90 21.80
C LYS A 100 0.75 -20.64 23.02
N ALA A 101 -0.03 -19.56 23.02
CA ALA A 101 -1.00 -19.25 24.07
C ALA A 101 -2.06 -20.37 24.20
N LEU A 102 -2.63 -20.81 23.08
CA LEU A 102 -3.60 -21.91 23.03
C LEU A 102 -3.00 -23.21 23.57
N GLN A 103 -1.80 -23.58 23.11
CA GLN A 103 -1.10 -24.79 23.56
C GLN A 103 -0.88 -24.79 25.08
N LEU A 104 -0.47 -23.65 25.65
CA LEU A 104 -0.27 -23.52 27.10
C LEU A 104 -1.59 -23.66 27.87
N SER A 105 -2.68 -23.10 27.34
CA SER A 105 -4.01 -23.24 27.91
C SER A 105 -4.47 -24.70 27.92
N GLU A 106 -4.34 -25.40 26.79
CA GLU A 106 -4.79 -26.79 26.63
C GLU A 106 -3.93 -27.78 27.43
N THR A 107 -2.61 -27.62 27.39
CA THR A 107 -1.66 -28.58 28.00
C THR A 107 -1.57 -28.42 29.51
N TYR A 108 -1.53 -27.18 30.00
CA TYR A 108 -1.25 -26.89 31.40
C TYR A 108 -2.44 -26.30 32.16
N LYS A 109 -3.62 -26.21 31.53
CA LYS A 109 -4.82 -25.52 32.07
C LYS A 109 -4.53 -24.07 32.49
N PHE A 110 -3.58 -23.44 31.80
CA PHE A 110 -3.24 -22.04 32.04
C PHE A 110 -4.39 -21.15 31.56
N LYS A 111 -4.87 -20.25 32.42
CA LYS A 111 -5.87 -19.25 32.01
C LYS A 111 -5.15 -18.05 31.43
N LEU A 112 -5.32 -17.82 30.13
CA LEU A 112 -4.96 -16.53 29.54
C LEU A 112 -5.82 -15.41 30.12
N ASP A 113 -5.22 -14.24 30.31
CA ASP A 113 -5.96 -13.00 30.45
C ASP A 113 -6.55 -12.66 29.07
N GLU A 114 -7.84 -12.95 28.91
CA GLU A 114 -8.59 -12.70 27.67
C GLU A 114 -8.54 -11.22 27.26
N LYS A 115 -8.48 -10.29 28.22
CA LYS A 115 -8.43 -8.85 27.96
C LYS A 115 -7.07 -8.43 27.46
N GLU A 116 -5.99 -8.91 28.07
CA GLU A 116 -4.62 -8.66 27.60
C GLU A 116 -4.44 -9.22 26.19
N HIS A 117 -4.90 -10.45 25.94
CA HIS A 117 -4.81 -11.11 24.64
C HIS A 117 -5.59 -10.37 23.55
N ALA A 118 -6.85 -10.00 23.81
CA ALA A 118 -7.68 -9.25 22.86
C ALA A 118 -7.09 -7.86 22.53
N ASN A 119 -6.49 -7.18 23.52
CA ASN A 119 -5.81 -5.90 23.28
C ASN A 119 -4.56 -6.05 22.40
N ALA A 120 -3.80 -7.13 22.59
CA ALA A 120 -2.65 -7.46 21.75
C ALA A 120 -3.10 -7.72 20.30
N GLU A 121 -4.10 -8.56 20.10
CA GLU A 121 -4.66 -8.85 18.77
C GLU A 121 -5.19 -7.59 18.07
N LYS A 122 -5.90 -6.72 18.80
CA LYS A 122 -6.41 -5.46 18.25
C LYS A 122 -5.27 -4.56 17.77
N SER A 123 -4.19 -4.45 18.57
CA SER A 123 -3.03 -3.62 18.24
C SER A 123 -2.29 -4.14 17.00
N VAL A 124 -2.21 -5.46 16.84
CA VAL A 124 -1.68 -6.12 15.63
C VAL A 124 -2.51 -5.74 14.43
N ASN A 125 -3.83 -5.98 14.50
CA ASN A 125 -4.71 -5.80 13.37
C ASN A 125 -4.68 -4.35 12.89
N GLN A 126 -4.60 -3.40 13.83
CA GLN A 126 -4.38 -1.99 13.51
C GLN A 126 -3.07 -1.75 12.75
N TYR A 127 -1.96 -2.36 13.17
CA TYR A 127 -0.68 -2.20 12.48
C TYR A 127 -0.66 -2.90 11.12
N ALA A 128 -1.23 -4.10 10.99
CA ALA A 128 -1.38 -4.81 9.73
C ALA A 128 -2.25 -4.01 8.74
N SER A 129 -3.35 -3.42 9.21
CA SER A 129 -4.18 -2.51 8.41
C SER A 129 -3.45 -1.24 8.00
N LEU A 130 -2.58 -0.69 8.86
CA LEU A 130 -1.72 0.44 8.50
C LEU A 130 -0.76 0.06 7.37
N LEU A 131 -0.08 -1.08 7.48
CA LEU A 131 0.83 -1.59 6.45
C LEU A 131 0.11 -1.86 5.13
N GLU A 132 -1.13 -2.37 5.19
CA GLU A 132 -1.99 -2.53 4.01
C GLU A 132 -2.31 -1.18 3.35
N GLY A 133 -2.69 -0.17 4.13
CA GLY A 133 -2.93 1.18 3.62
C GLY A 133 -1.70 1.77 2.93
N ILE A 134 -0.53 1.60 3.55
CA ILE A 134 0.75 2.00 2.98
C ILE A 134 1.05 1.26 1.67
N SER A 135 0.85 -0.06 1.62
CA SER A 135 1.11 -0.85 0.41
C SER A 135 0.26 -0.36 -0.77
N LYS A 136 -1.03 -0.05 -0.52
CA LYS A 136 -1.93 0.56 -1.52
C LYS A 136 -1.49 1.95 -1.96
N GLU A 137 -0.97 2.78 -1.05
CA GLU A 137 -0.42 4.09 -1.40
C GLU A 137 0.80 3.96 -2.32
N VAL A 138 1.72 3.04 -1.99
CA VAL A 138 2.90 2.75 -2.83
C VAL A 138 2.49 2.21 -4.20
N GLU A 139 1.49 1.34 -4.27
CA GLU A 139 0.95 0.83 -5.54
C GLU A 139 0.37 1.92 -6.42
N ARG A 140 -0.43 2.83 -5.85
CA ARG A 140 -0.96 3.98 -6.60
C ARG A 140 0.15 4.85 -7.17
N GLU A 141 1.20 5.08 -6.39
CA GLU A 141 2.34 5.87 -6.84
C GLU A 141 3.21 5.16 -7.87
N LEU A 142 3.35 3.83 -7.79
CA LEU A 142 3.97 3.02 -8.83
C LEU A 142 3.19 3.13 -10.14
N VAL A 143 1.87 2.92 -10.10
CA VAL A 143 1.00 3.03 -11.29
C VAL A 143 1.13 4.41 -11.93
N HIS A 144 1.06 5.47 -11.12
CA HIS A 144 1.22 6.83 -11.62
C HIS A 144 2.61 7.08 -12.22
N SER A 145 3.67 6.59 -11.57
CA SER A 145 5.04 6.76 -12.07
C SER A 145 5.28 5.98 -13.37
N TYR A 146 4.73 4.78 -13.51
CA TYR A 146 4.77 4.02 -14.76
C TYR A 146 3.98 4.70 -15.87
N MET A 147 2.83 5.30 -15.57
CA MET A 147 2.06 6.09 -16.54
C MET A 147 2.90 7.22 -17.13
N LEU A 148 3.68 7.92 -16.28
CA LEU A 148 4.59 9.00 -16.71
C LEU A 148 5.80 8.49 -17.49
N LEU A 149 6.26 7.26 -17.23
CA LEU A 149 7.41 6.67 -17.92
C LEU A 149 7.05 6.20 -19.34
N ASN A 150 5.83 5.67 -19.51
CA ASN A 150 5.32 5.13 -20.77
C ASN A 150 4.48 6.19 -21.50
N GLU A 151 5.04 7.39 -21.63
CA GLU A 151 4.46 8.50 -22.39
C GLU A 151 4.14 8.07 -23.83
N GLY A 152 2.92 8.35 -24.30
CA GLY A 152 2.47 8.03 -25.67
C GLY A 152 2.02 6.58 -25.92
N GLU A 153 2.36 5.62 -25.04
CA GLU A 153 1.80 4.26 -25.09
C GLU A 153 0.44 4.17 -24.40
N ASN A 154 0.31 4.92 -23.30
CA ASN A 154 -0.96 5.13 -22.62
C ASN A 154 -1.74 6.17 -23.42
N LYS A 155 -2.99 5.87 -23.81
CA LYS A 155 -3.91 6.74 -24.60
C LYS A 155 -4.25 8.10 -23.94
N ILE A 156 -3.47 8.53 -22.96
CA ILE A 156 -3.59 9.77 -22.22
C ILE A 156 -2.68 10.79 -22.92
N GLU A 157 -3.29 11.85 -23.45
CA GLU A 157 -2.57 12.92 -24.15
C GLU A 157 -2.44 14.19 -23.30
N LYS A 158 -3.20 14.28 -22.22
CA LYS A 158 -3.43 15.50 -21.44
C LYS A 158 -3.51 15.18 -19.94
N LEU A 159 -2.99 16.09 -19.13
CA LEU A 159 -3.12 16.09 -17.67
C LEU A 159 -3.75 17.40 -17.20
N ILE A 160 -4.52 17.33 -16.11
CA ILE A 160 -5.03 18.52 -15.44
C ILE A 160 -4.07 18.87 -14.30
N ALA A 161 -3.58 20.09 -14.28
CA ALA A 161 -2.74 20.62 -13.22
C ALA A 161 -3.36 21.87 -12.59
N PRO A 162 -3.03 22.19 -11.33
CA PRO A 162 -3.40 23.49 -10.74
C PRO A 162 -2.83 24.64 -11.57
N ILE A 163 -3.53 25.77 -11.61
CA ILE A 163 -3.10 26.94 -12.39
C ILE A 163 -1.72 27.46 -11.93
N ASN A 164 -1.46 27.41 -10.63
CA ASN A 164 -0.17 27.74 -10.00
C ASN A 164 0.83 26.56 -9.97
N GLY A 165 0.52 25.48 -10.69
CA GLY A 165 1.35 24.28 -10.80
C GLY A 165 2.35 24.35 -11.97
N PRO A 166 2.97 23.22 -12.32
CA PRO A 166 3.92 23.09 -13.42
C PRO A 166 3.38 23.65 -14.75
N ASP A 167 4.19 24.35 -15.53
CA ASP A 167 3.78 24.93 -16.83
C ASP A 167 3.98 23.96 -17.99
N SER A 168 4.81 22.93 -17.80
CA SER A 168 5.11 21.92 -18.81
C SER A 168 5.03 20.50 -18.25
N PHE A 169 4.94 19.51 -19.15
CA PHE A 169 4.97 18.10 -18.76
C PHE A 169 6.31 17.72 -18.14
N ALA A 170 7.43 18.25 -18.65
CA ALA A 170 8.74 18.05 -18.06
C ALA A 170 8.81 18.57 -16.61
N GLU A 171 8.31 19.78 -16.34
CA GLU A 171 8.24 20.33 -14.98
C GLU A 171 7.30 19.52 -14.08
N TYR A 172 6.20 18.99 -14.64
CA TYR A 172 5.29 18.12 -13.93
C TYR A 172 6.01 16.84 -13.50
N VAL A 173 6.71 16.17 -14.42
CA VAL A 173 7.51 14.98 -14.13
C VAL A 173 8.58 15.27 -13.08
N VAL A 174 9.32 16.38 -13.19
CA VAL A 174 10.31 16.79 -12.17
C VAL A 174 9.66 16.95 -10.79
N THR A 175 8.51 17.64 -10.74
CA THR A 175 7.79 17.88 -9.49
C THR A 175 7.30 16.57 -8.87
N ARG A 176 6.74 15.67 -9.68
CA ARG A 176 6.29 14.35 -9.25
C ARG A 176 7.46 13.49 -8.79
N THR A 177 8.54 13.39 -9.55
CA THR A 177 9.75 12.65 -9.17
C THR A 177 10.31 13.13 -7.82
N ARG A 178 10.40 14.46 -7.60
CA ARG A 178 10.83 15.02 -6.30
C ARG A 178 9.87 14.66 -5.18
N TRP A 179 8.57 14.75 -5.43
CA TRP A 179 7.55 14.36 -4.46
C TRP A 179 7.66 12.87 -4.12
N THR A 180 7.82 11.99 -5.12
CA THR A 180 7.99 10.54 -4.95
C THR A 180 9.23 10.22 -4.13
N LYS A 181 10.39 10.84 -4.44
CA LYS A 181 11.62 10.69 -3.65
C LYS A 181 11.41 11.11 -2.19
N LYS A 182 10.66 12.19 -1.94
CA LYS A 182 10.31 12.64 -0.57
C LYS A 182 9.35 11.67 0.12
N PHE A 183 8.29 11.23 -0.57
CA PHE A 183 7.32 10.26 -0.08
C PHE A 183 8.01 8.98 0.38
N ILE A 184 8.89 8.40 -0.45
CA ILE A 184 9.69 7.23 -0.10
C ILE A 184 10.50 7.47 1.16
N LYS A 185 11.26 8.57 1.22
CA LYS A 185 12.11 8.90 2.37
C LYS A 185 11.31 9.01 3.67
N ASP A 186 10.20 9.75 3.64
CA ASP A 186 9.37 9.97 4.81
C ASP A 186 8.69 8.66 5.25
N LEU A 187 8.22 7.86 4.29
CA LEU A 187 7.57 6.59 4.55
C LEU A 187 8.55 5.54 5.10
N SER A 188 9.74 5.36 4.52
CA SER A 188 10.78 4.46 5.02
C SER A 188 11.18 4.78 6.46
N LYS A 189 11.32 6.08 6.79
CA LYS A 189 11.61 6.53 8.16
C LYS A 189 10.47 6.17 9.11
N ASN A 190 9.22 6.47 8.75
CA ASN A 190 8.05 6.18 9.57
C ASN A 190 7.83 4.68 9.75
N LEU A 191 8.06 3.90 8.70
CA LEU A 191 7.98 2.44 8.71
C LEU A 191 9.02 1.84 9.66
N SER A 192 10.26 2.35 9.63
CA SER A 192 11.32 1.89 10.54
C SER A 192 10.98 2.14 12.01
N VAL A 193 10.52 3.36 12.34
CA VAL A 193 10.15 3.73 13.72
C VAL A 193 8.94 2.93 14.20
N SER A 194 7.91 2.82 13.37
CA SER A 194 6.69 2.09 13.74
C SER A 194 7.00 0.60 13.91
N TYR A 195 7.73 0.00 12.97
CA TYR A 195 8.10 -1.41 13.01
C TYR A 195 8.87 -1.76 14.29
N SER A 196 9.86 -0.93 14.69
CA SER A 196 10.61 -1.16 15.92
C SER A 196 9.72 -1.14 17.17
N ARG A 197 8.76 -0.22 17.25
CA ARG A 197 7.84 -0.11 18.41
C ARG A 197 6.93 -1.33 18.52
N TYR A 198 6.35 -1.77 17.41
CA TYR A 198 5.46 -2.94 17.39
C TYR A 198 6.23 -4.24 17.61
N LEU A 199 7.41 -4.39 16.98
CA LEU A 199 8.27 -5.57 17.13
C LEU A 199 8.68 -5.79 18.59
N PHE A 200 9.11 -4.73 19.29
CA PHE A 200 9.48 -4.82 20.70
C PHE A 200 8.35 -5.38 21.58
N GLY A 201 7.10 -4.98 21.30
CA GLY A 201 5.94 -5.52 22.00
C GLY A 201 5.74 -7.02 21.77
N PHE A 202 5.91 -7.49 20.54
CA PHE A 202 5.75 -8.91 20.20
C PHE A 202 6.86 -9.77 20.76
N GLU A 203 8.12 -9.33 20.67
CA GLU A 203 9.26 -10.07 21.20
C GLU A 203 9.16 -10.25 22.72
N ASP A 204 8.69 -9.23 23.46
CA ASP A 204 8.48 -9.37 24.90
C ASP A 204 7.34 -10.35 25.23
N GLN A 205 6.24 -10.33 24.47
CA GLN A 205 5.14 -11.29 24.64
C GLN A 205 5.58 -12.74 24.34
N GLU A 206 6.27 -12.96 23.22
CA GLU A 206 6.80 -14.28 22.85
C GLU A 206 7.79 -14.80 23.89
N ARG A 207 8.66 -13.91 24.42
CA ARG A 207 9.59 -14.24 25.50
C ARG A 207 8.86 -14.64 26.77
N ARG A 208 7.84 -13.88 27.20
CA ARG A 208 7.03 -14.20 28.39
C ARG A 208 6.36 -15.57 28.27
N LEU A 209 5.74 -15.86 27.12
CA LEU A 209 5.12 -17.18 26.87
C LEU A 209 6.16 -18.31 26.89
N THR A 210 7.37 -18.06 26.38
CA THR A 210 8.46 -19.04 26.41
C THR A 210 8.97 -19.33 27.81
N VAL A 211 9.15 -18.29 28.64
CA VAL A 211 9.53 -18.46 30.06
C VAL A 211 8.44 -19.19 30.83
N LEU A 212 7.18 -18.84 30.59
CA LEU A 212 6.03 -19.53 31.19
C LEU A 212 6.00 -21.01 30.82
N GLU A 213 6.18 -21.33 29.54
CA GLU A 213 6.27 -22.72 29.05
C GLU A 213 7.39 -23.50 29.76
N SER A 214 8.59 -22.92 29.88
CA SER A 214 9.73 -23.55 30.55
C SER A 214 9.44 -23.82 32.03
N ASN A 215 8.84 -22.86 32.73
CA ASN A 215 8.46 -23.01 34.14
C ASN A 215 7.40 -24.10 34.33
N LEU A 216 6.39 -24.14 33.46
CA LEU A 216 5.33 -25.15 33.50
C LEU A 216 5.86 -26.55 33.20
N LYS A 217 6.79 -26.70 32.24
CA LYS A 217 7.49 -27.96 31.98
C LYS A 217 8.26 -28.44 33.21
N HIS A 218 9.06 -27.56 33.83
CA HIS A 218 9.79 -27.92 35.05
C HIS A 218 8.87 -28.32 36.20
N TYR A 219 7.75 -27.62 36.39
CA TYR A 219 6.79 -27.96 37.45
C TYR A 219 6.08 -29.29 37.18
N ALA A 220 5.76 -29.58 35.92
CA ALA A 220 5.15 -30.86 35.51
C ALA A 220 6.11 -32.05 35.65
N SER A 221 7.41 -31.86 35.43
CA SER A 221 8.43 -32.92 35.59
C SER A 221 8.79 -33.23 37.04
N ASN A 222 8.46 -32.35 37.97
CA ASN A 222 8.74 -32.51 39.41
C ASN A 222 7.53 -33.01 40.21
N LYS A 223 6.43 -33.37 39.53
CA LYS A 223 5.27 -34.07 40.09
C LYS A 223 5.30 -35.53 39.69
#